data_AF-A0A7S3V3V4-F1
#
_entry.id   AF-A0A7S3V3V4-F1
#
_cell.length_a   1.000
_cell.length_b   1.000
_cell.length_c   1.000
_cell.angle_alpha   90.00
_cell.angle_beta   90.00
_cell.angle_gamma   90.00
#
_symmetry.space_group_name_H-M   'P 1'
#
loop_
_entity.id
_entity.type
_entity.pdbx_description
1 polymer ?
#
loop_
_entity_poly.entity_id
_entity_poly.type
_entity_poly.pdbx_seq_one_letter_code
_entity_poly.pdbx_strand_id
1 'polypeptide(L)'
;SSSSRCSNLFKIEFDNHGVLLGGSIHIYQLEENRLTTRDLNEGCFHIFYSLLNELKENQSVILAGVSECVNDRCLNSAFSYEYFNYLKQQELRPDKMTKQVD
;
A
#
# COMPACT_ATOMS: atom_id res chain seq x y z
N SER A 1 -1.00 11.29 0.37
CA SER A 1 -2.36 11.12 -0.19
C SER A 1 -2.54 9.66 -0.57
N SER A 2 -3.76 9.14 -0.51
CA SER A 2 -4.09 7.76 -0.91
C SER A 2 -4.78 7.78 -2.28
N SER A 3 -4.01 7.54 -3.33
CA SER A 3 -4.53 7.39 -4.71
C SER A 3 -4.69 5.90 -5.01
N SER A 4 -5.85 5.49 -5.55
CA SER A 4 -6.00 4.13 -6.06
C SER A 4 -5.17 3.98 -7.33
N ARG A 5 -4.31 2.96 -7.36
CA ARG A 5 -3.43 2.65 -8.51
C ARG A 5 -3.90 1.43 -9.31
N CYS A 6 -5.16 1.07 -9.09
CA CYS A 6 -5.89 0.08 -9.86
C CYS A 6 -7.36 0.49 -9.93
N SER A 7 -8.04 0.00 -10.96
CA SER A 7 -9.49 0.04 -11.07
C SER A 7 -10.05 -1.26 -10.50
N ASN A 8 -11.03 -1.18 -9.61
CA ASN A 8 -11.60 -2.36 -8.96
C ASN A 8 -13.10 -2.44 -9.26
N LEU A 9 -13.58 -3.64 -9.60
CA LEU A 9 -14.99 -3.98 -9.63
C LEU A 9 -15.29 -4.85 -8.40
N PHE A 10 -16.15 -4.34 -7.53
CA PHE A 10 -16.65 -5.07 -6.38
C PHE A 10 -17.98 -5.72 -6.74
N LYS A 11 -18.06 -7.04 -6.63
CA LYS A 11 -19.30 -7.80 -6.74
C LYS A 11 -19.71 -8.23 -5.36
N ILE A 12 -20.93 -7.87 -4.94
CA ILE A 12 -21.52 -8.31 -3.68
C ILE A 12 -22.70 -9.22 -4.02
N GLU A 13 -22.76 -10.38 -3.39
CA GLU A 13 -23.72 -11.44 -3.71
C GLU A 13 -24.72 -11.59 -2.57
N PHE A 14 -26.01 -11.56 -2.91
CA PHE A 14 -27.11 -11.72 -1.98
C PHE A 14 -28.01 -12.87 -2.42
N ASP A 15 -28.67 -13.53 -1.48
CA ASP A 15 -29.74 -14.46 -1.81
C ASP A 15 -31.06 -13.73 -2.16
N ASN A 16 -32.09 -14.50 -2.49
CA ASN A 16 -33.41 -13.96 -2.84
C ASN A 16 -34.13 -13.28 -1.65
N HIS A 17 -33.62 -13.42 -0.42
CA HIS A 17 -34.12 -12.79 0.79
C HIS A 17 -33.29 -11.55 1.19
N GLY A 18 -32.27 -11.19 0.40
CA GLY A 18 -31.37 -10.07 0.68
C GLY A 18 -30.30 -10.38 1.72
N VAL A 19 -30.05 -11.65 2.05
CA VAL A 19 -28.97 -12.06 2.94
C VAL A 19 -27.64 -12.06 2.19
N LEU A 20 -26.62 -11.42 2.75
CA LEU A 20 -25.27 -11.39 2.19
C LEU A 20 -24.68 -12.81 2.15
N LEU A 21 -24.39 -13.29 0.94
CA LEU A 21 -23.74 -14.58 0.72
C LEU A 21 -22.22 -14.46 0.59
N GLY A 22 -21.75 -13.31 0.08
CA GLY A 22 -20.32 -13.07 -0.11
C GLY A 22 -20.03 -11.94 -1.08
N GLY A 23 -18.81 -11.92 -1.61
CA GLY A 23 -18.40 -10.97 -2.62
C GLY A 23 -17.06 -11.33 -3.23
N SER A 24 -16.75 -10.67 -4.36
CA SER A 24 -15.49 -10.81 -5.07
C SER A 24 -15.00 -9.44 -5.55
N ILE A 25 -13.69 -9.34 -5.72
CA ILE A 25 -13.03 -8.13 -6.22
C ILE A 25 -12.29 -8.52 -7.49
N HIS A 26 -12.64 -7.86 -8.60
CA HIS A 26 -11.89 -7.95 -9.84
C HIS A 26 -11.05 -6.70 -9.99
N ILE A 27 -9.74 -6.89 -10.07
CA ILE A 27 -8.76 -5.81 -10.23
C ILE A 27 -8.46 -5.68 -11.72
N TYR A 28 -8.52 -4.45 -12.22
CA TYR A 28 -8.23 -4.06 -13.59
C TYR A 28 -7.18 -2.95 -13.58
N GLN A 29 -6.29 -2.97 -14.58
CA GLN A 29 -5.33 -1.89 -14.84
C GLN A 29 -4.50 -1.51 -13.61
N LEU A 30 -3.82 -2.50 -13.03
CA LEU A 30 -2.80 -2.21 -12.02
C LEU A 30 -1.67 -1.42 -12.69
N GLU A 31 -1.28 -0.30 -12.09
CA GLU A 31 -0.15 0.52 -12.56
C GLU A 31 1.20 -0.14 -12.22
N GLU A 32 1.50 -1.28 -12.85
CA GLU A 32 2.68 -2.11 -12.55
C GLU A 32 4.00 -1.36 -12.71
N ASN A 33 4.08 -0.46 -13.71
CA ASN A 33 5.25 0.37 -13.98
C ASN A 33 5.68 1.23 -12.79
N ARG A 34 4.79 1.49 -11.81
CA ARG A 34 5.10 2.22 -10.57
C ARG A 34 6.15 1.52 -9.71
N LEU A 35 6.36 0.21 -9.90
CA LEU A 35 7.43 -0.53 -9.23
C LEU A 35 8.81 -0.10 -9.69
N THR A 36 8.95 0.30 -10.96
CA THR A 36 10.25 0.57 -11.60
C THR A 36 10.46 2.04 -11.96
N THR A 37 9.38 2.77 -12.26
CA THR A 37 9.42 4.14 -12.79
C THR A 37 8.33 4.98 -12.14
N ARG A 38 8.68 6.20 -11.72
CA ARG A 38 7.79 7.08 -10.95
C ARG A 38 8.17 8.54 -11.17
N ASP A 39 7.20 9.43 -11.04
CA ASP A 39 7.48 10.86 -11.00
C ASP A 39 8.23 11.24 -9.71
N LEU A 40 9.04 12.31 -9.79
CA LEU A 40 9.95 12.75 -8.73
C LEU A 40 9.26 12.98 -7.37
N ASN A 41 7.96 13.29 -7.38
CA ASN A 41 7.17 13.64 -6.19
C ASN A 41 6.14 12.58 -5.81
N GLU A 42 6.21 11.38 -6.38
CA GLU A 42 5.24 10.32 -6.11
C GLU A 42 5.83 9.14 -5.33
N GLY A 43 5.03 8.63 -4.39
CA GLY A 43 5.32 7.41 -3.64
C GLY A 43 5.07 6.13 -4.45
N CYS A 44 5.68 5.05 -3.99
CA CYS A 44 5.42 3.69 -4.49
C CYS A 44 4.17 3.12 -3.79
N PHE A 45 3.85 1.85 -4.01
CA PHE A 45 2.75 1.20 -3.29
C PHE A 45 2.99 1.20 -1.78
N HIS A 46 1.93 1.51 -1.01
CA HIS A 46 2.00 1.65 0.44
C HIS A 46 2.57 0.42 1.16
N ILE A 47 2.35 -0.79 0.61
CA ILE A 47 2.82 -2.05 1.19
C ILE A 47 4.33 -2.09 1.43
N PHE A 48 5.14 -1.47 0.57
CA PHE A 48 6.59 -1.46 0.73
C PHE A 48 7.01 -0.63 1.96
N TYR A 49 6.35 0.51 2.20
CA TYR A 49 6.60 1.34 3.36
C TYR A 49 6.13 0.65 4.66
N SER A 50 4.94 0.04 4.63
CA SER A 50 4.41 -0.73 5.77
C SER A 50 5.33 -1.89 6.13
N LEU A 51 5.78 -2.64 5.12
CA LEU A 51 6.74 -3.72 5.33
C LEU A 51 8.00 -3.18 6.01
N LEU A 52 8.68 -2.18 5.43
CA LEU A 52 9.90 -1.62 6.02
C LEU A 52 9.73 -1.11 7.45
N ASN A 53 8.56 -0.59 7.82
CA ASN A 53 8.30 -0.17 9.19
C ASN A 53 8.27 -1.38 10.14
N GLU A 54 7.51 -2.43 9.79
CA GLU A 54 7.45 -3.70 10.54
C GLU A 54 8.82 -4.40 10.63
N LEU A 55 9.63 -4.29 9.58
CA LEU A 55 10.97 -4.89 9.55
C LEU A 55 11.94 -4.24 10.54
N LYS A 56 11.82 -2.92 10.74
CA LYS A 56 12.65 -2.19 11.71
C LYS A 56 12.31 -2.57 13.14
N GLU A 57 11.05 -2.86 13.42
CA GLU A 57 10.60 -3.24 14.77
C GLU A 57 10.99 -4.69 15.14
N ASN A 58 10.99 -5.61 14.16
CA ASN A 58 11.12 -7.06 14.42
C ASN A 58 12.50 -7.67 14.07
N GLN A 59 13.46 -6.89 13.54
CA GLN A 59 14.90 -7.23 13.35
C GLN A 59 15.25 -8.66 12.86
N SER A 60 14.54 -9.24 11.89
CA SER A 60 14.94 -10.54 11.34
C SER A 60 16.00 -10.42 10.22
N VAL A 61 17.00 -11.31 10.22
CA VAL A 61 18.17 -11.26 9.30
C VAL A 61 17.77 -11.44 7.82
N ILE A 62 16.74 -12.25 7.55
CA ILE A 62 16.18 -12.43 6.18
C ILE A 62 15.63 -11.10 5.64
N LEU A 63 15.18 -10.23 6.54
CA LEU A 63 14.49 -8.99 6.21
C LEU A 63 15.46 -7.79 6.06
N ALA A 64 16.71 -7.89 6.52
CA ALA A 64 17.74 -6.88 6.29
C ALA A 64 18.12 -6.77 4.79
N GLY A 65 18.26 -7.91 4.09
CA GLY A 65 18.49 -7.91 2.63
C GLY A 65 17.28 -7.42 1.83
N VAL A 66 16.06 -7.61 2.36
CA VAL A 66 14.84 -7.02 1.79
C VAL A 66 14.82 -5.50 1.98
N SER A 67 15.27 -5.01 3.13
CA SER A 67 15.36 -3.56 3.41
C SER A 67 16.29 -2.85 2.43
N GLU A 68 17.47 -3.39 2.15
CA GLU A 68 18.40 -2.78 1.19
C GLU A 68 17.81 -2.75 -0.22
N CYS A 69 17.24 -3.87 -0.70
CA CYS A 69 16.74 -3.92 -2.07
C CYS A 69 15.47 -3.10 -2.32
N VAL A 70 14.60 -2.95 -1.33
CA VAL A 70 13.39 -2.10 -1.42
C VAL A 70 13.79 -0.63 -1.33
N ASN A 71 14.75 -0.28 -0.46
CA ASN A 71 15.22 1.09 -0.35
C ASN A 71 15.93 1.53 -1.64
N ASP A 72 16.82 0.69 -2.18
CA ASP A 72 17.62 1.02 -3.37
C ASP A 72 16.83 1.06 -4.67
N ARG A 73 15.86 0.16 -4.86
CA ARG A 73 15.14 0.03 -6.15
C ARG A 73 13.76 0.67 -6.15
N CYS A 74 13.04 0.63 -5.03
CA CYS A 74 11.64 1.06 -4.99
C CYS A 74 11.45 2.45 -4.38
N LEU A 75 12.34 2.88 -3.48
CA LEU A 75 12.11 4.06 -2.64
C LEU A 75 13.13 5.20 -2.80
N ASN A 76 14.23 5.04 -3.51
CA ASN A 76 15.28 6.08 -3.66
C ASN A 76 14.90 7.28 -4.57
N SER A 77 13.62 7.68 -4.62
CA SER A 77 13.27 9.08 -4.95
C SER A 77 13.20 9.88 -3.66
N ALA A 78 13.81 11.07 -3.60
CA ALA A 78 13.94 11.88 -2.40
C ALA A 78 12.60 12.09 -1.63
N PHE A 79 11.48 12.20 -2.35
CA PHE A 79 10.15 12.34 -1.77
C PHE A 79 9.60 11.09 -1.07
N SER A 80 10.02 9.90 -1.49
CA SER A 80 9.54 8.65 -0.87
C SER A 80 10.13 8.44 0.52
N TYR A 81 11.36 8.92 0.74
CA TYR A 81 11.99 8.89 2.05
C TYR A 81 11.35 9.91 3.01
N GLU A 82 11.05 11.11 2.53
CA GLU A 82 10.29 12.11 3.32
C GLU A 82 8.88 11.62 3.66
N TYR A 83 8.18 10.99 2.71
CA TYR A 83 6.86 10.42 2.96
C TYR A 83 6.90 9.23 3.92
N PHE A 84 7.93 8.37 3.84
CA PHE A 84 8.17 7.31 4.82
C PHE A 84 8.37 7.89 6.23
N ASN A 85 9.16 8.97 6.36
CA ASN A 85 9.36 9.64 7.64
C ASN A 85 8.09 10.34 8.15
N TYR A 86 7.26 10.88 7.27
CA TYR A 86 5.95 11.42 7.61
C TYR A 86 5.01 10.34 8.16
N LEU A 87 4.92 9.17 7.49
CA LEU A 87 4.11 8.05 7.99
C LEU A 87 4.59 7.56 9.36
N LYS A 88 5.90 7.53 9.57
CA LYS A 88 6.52 7.18 10.86
C LYS A 88 6.11 8.14 11.99
N GLN A 89 5.94 9.42 11.70
CA GLN A 89 5.55 10.43 12.68
C GLN A 89 4.07 10.36 13.08
N GLN A 90 3.21 9.70 12.27
CA GLN A 90 1.77 9.69 12.49
C GLN A 90 1.20 8.42 13.17
N GLU A 91 2.04 7.43 13.54
CA GLU A 91 1.59 6.14 14.13
C GLU A 91 0.38 5.52 13.38
N LEU A 92 0.28 5.75 12.07
CA LEU A 92 -0.89 5.34 11.29
C LEU A 92 -0.81 3.85 11.01
N ARG A 93 -1.49 3.07 11.86
CA ARG A 93 -1.80 1.68 11.58
C ARG A 93 -2.76 1.59 10.37
N PRO A 94 -2.55 0.63 9.46
CA PRO A 94 -3.31 0.50 8.20
C PRO A 94 -4.84 0.30 8.39
N ASP A 95 -5.27 -0.05 9.60
CA ASP A 95 -6.65 -0.27 10.04
C ASP A 95 -7.51 1.02 10.18
N LYS A 96 -6.92 2.22 10.09
CA LYS A 96 -7.67 3.49 10.23
C LYS A 96 -8.00 4.21 8.91
N MET A 97 -7.86 3.54 7.77
CA MET A 97 -8.13 4.11 6.44
C MET A 97 -9.56 3.92 5.90
N THR A 98 -10.55 3.61 6.74
CA THR A 98 -11.96 3.80 6.37
C THR A 98 -12.34 5.27 6.55
N LYS A 99 -12.43 6.00 5.44
CA LYS A 99 -13.03 7.35 5.45
C LYS A 99 -14.49 7.26 5.87
N GLN A 100 -14.86 8.16 6.78
CA GLN A 100 -16.24 8.59 7.00
C GLN A 100 -16.88 8.96 5.66
N VAL A 101 -18.05 8.39 5.42
CA VAL A 101 -18.96 8.77 4.33
C VAL A 101 -19.79 9.92 4.88
N ASP A 102 -19.75 11.07 4.21
CA ASP A 102 -20.74 12.14 4.37
C ASP A 102 -22.10 11.71 3.78
#